data_AF-A0A4R3XQE1-F1
#
_entry.id   AF-A0A4R3XQE1-F1
#
_cell.length_a   1.000
_cell.length_b   1.000
_cell.length_c   1.000
_cell.angle_alpha   90.00
_cell.angle_beta   90.00
_cell.angle_gamma   90.00
#
_symmetry.space_group_name_H-M   'P 1'
#
loop_
_entity.id
_entity.type
_entity.pdbx_description
1 polymer ?
#
loop_
_entity_poly.entity_id
_entity_poly.type
_entity_poly.pdbx_seq_one_letter_code
_entity_poly.pdbx_strand_id
1 'polypeptide(L)'
;MNNVQQFSSSSNGDRWFLLTDDATQQAFVLHKANEPSGGHQTQMPVADFLNQKPFGPEREALINILGVGDDTADATQASYTSSSL
;
A
#
# COMPACT_ATOMS: atom_id res chain seq x y z
N MET A 1 -5.99 6.03 16.03
CA MET A 1 -6.07 6.72 14.71
C MET A 1 -5.61 5.73 13.66
N ASN A 2 -6.19 5.74 12.47
CA ASN A 2 -5.81 4.78 11.43
C ASN A 2 -4.78 5.46 10.53
N ASN A 3 -3.54 4.95 10.51
CA ASN A 3 -2.50 5.46 9.65
C ASN A 3 -2.58 4.74 8.29
N VAL A 4 -2.49 5.47 7.19
CA VAL A 4 -2.46 4.89 5.84
C VAL A 4 -1.22 5.39 5.11
N GLN A 5 -0.36 4.47 4.69
CA GLN A 5 0.90 4.80 4.02
C GLN A 5 1.04 4.02 2.72
N GLN A 6 1.29 4.71 1.61
CA GLN A 6 1.62 4.02 0.34
C GLN A 6 3.02 3.41 0.45
N PHE A 7 3.15 2.14 0.10
CA PHE A 7 4.44 1.42 0.19
C PHE A 7 4.94 0.91 -1.16
N SER A 8 4.05 0.71 -2.13
CA SER A 8 4.41 0.24 -3.45
C SER A 8 3.44 0.77 -4.52
N SER A 9 3.98 1.00 -5.70
CA SER A 9 3.21 1.35 -6.90
C SER A 9 3.79 0.59 -8.08
N SER A 10 2.94 -0.12 -8.81
CA SER A 10 3.31 -0.82 -10.03
C SER A 10 3.27 0.13 -11.22
N SER A 11 4.14 -0.08 -12.21
CA SER A 11 4.12 0.64 -13.50
C SER A 11 2.80 0.50 -14.24
N ASN A 12 2.02 -0.54 -13.90
CA ASN A 12 0.69 -0.79 -14.44
C ASN A 12 -0.40 0.15 -13.85
N GLY A 13 -0.05 0.96 -12.85
CA GLY A 13 -0.98 1.87 -12.17
C GLY A 13 -1.62 1.30 -10.90
N ASP A 14 -1.29 0.06 -10.54
CA ASP A 14 -1.72 -0.55 -9.29
C ASP A 14 -0.97 0.08 -8.12
N ARG A 15 -1.69 0.44 -7.06
CA ARG A 15 -1.12 1.08 -5.87
C ARG A 15 -1.42 0.26 -4.63
N TRP A 16 -0.44 0.20 -3.73
CA TRP A 16 -0.51 -0.60 -2.51
C TRP A 16 -0.29 0.30 -1.30
N PHE A 17 -1.20 0.20 -0.34
CA PHE A 17 -1.19 0.98 0.88
C PHE A 17 -1.19 0.04 2.09
N LEU A 18 -0.47 0.44 3.13
CA LEU A 18 -0.44 -0.19 4.43
C LEU A 18 -1.32 0.64 5.35
N LEU A 19 -2.38 0.03 5.86
CA LEU A 19 -3.24 0.60 6.88
C LEU A 19 -2.84 0.01 8.22
N THR A 20 -2.41 0.85 9.13
CA THR A 20 -2.10 0.45 10.51
C THR A 20 -3.15 1.07 11.42
N ASP A 21 -3.88 0.21 12.11
CA ASP A 21 -4.84 0.61 13.12
C ASP A 21 -4.12 0.69 14.47
N ASP A 22 -3.93 1.91 14.96
CA ASP A 22 -3.22 2.15 16.23
C ASP A 22 -3.98 1.61 17.45
N ALA A 23 -5.32 1.57 17.37
CA ALA A 23 -6.17 1.15 18.48
C ALA A 23 -6.15 -0.38 18.70
N THR A 24 -6.02 -1.13 17.61
CA THR A 24 -5.98 -2.60 17.62
C THR A 24 -4.58 -3.16 17.36
N GLN A 25 -3.62 -2.30 17.00
CA GLN A 25 -2.27 -2.68 16.55
C GLN A 25 -2.30 -3.65 15.34
N GLN A 26 -3.36 -3.58 14.52
CA GLN A 26 -3.52 -4.44 13.35
C GLN A 26 -3.11 -3.73 12.07
N ALA A 27 -2.44 -4.47 11.19
CA ALA A 27 -2.01 -3.96 9.89
C ALA A 27 -2.74 -4.68 8.74
N PHE A 28 -3.23 -3.89 7.79
CA PHE A 28 -3.96 -4.32 6.60
C PHE A 28 -3.31 -3.78 5.33
N VAL A 29 -3.31 -4.57 4.27
CA VAL A 29 -2.89 -4.16 2.94
C VAL A 29 -4.12 -3.77 2.14
N LEU A 30 -4.11 -2.56 1.59
CA LEU A 30 -5.09 -2.09 0.62
C LEU A 30 -4.44 -2.05 -0.76
N HIS A 31 -4.90 -2.95 -1.62
CA HIS A 31 -4.61 -2.94 -3.03
C HIS A 31 -5.63 -2.05 -3.73
N LYS A 32 -5.15 -1.10 -4.54
CA LYS A 32 -5.99 -0.31 -5.45
C LYS A 32 -5.58 -0.63 -6.87
N ALA A 33 -6.45 -1.36 -7.57
CA ALA A 33 -6.25 -1.65 -8.97
C ALA A 33 -6.30 -0.37 -9.81
N ASN A 34 -5.61 -0.38 -10.95
CA ASN A 34 -5.68 0.70 -11.93
C ASN A 34 -7.11 0.93 -12.48
N GLU A 35 -7.34 2.11 -13.07
CA GLU A 35 -8.61 2.46 -13.72
C GLU A 35 -9.08 1.43 -14.77
N PRO A 36 -8.22 0.89 -15.66
CA PRO A 36 -8.67 -0.10 -16.63
C PRO A 36 -9.10 -1.44 -16.02
N SER A 37 -8.64 -1.80 -14.82
CA SER A 37 -9.14 -2.94 -14.04
C SER A 37 -10.38 -2.62 -13.19
N GLY A 38 -10.99 -1.45 -13.39
CA GLY A 38 -12.22 -1.03 -12.70
C GLY A 38 -11.98 -0.33 -11.36
N GLY A 39 -10.73 0.02 -11.03
CA GLY A 39 -10.40 0.77 -9.81
C GLY A 39 -10.71 0.04 -8.50
N HIS A 40 -10.85 -1.28 -8.55
CA HIS A 40 -11.24 -2.08 -7.38
C HIS A 40 -10.23 -1.94 -6.26
N GLN A 41 -10.76 -1.67 -5.07
CA GLN A 41 -10.00 -1.63 -3.84
C GLN A 41 -10.22 -2.94 -3.08
N THR A 42 -9.14 -3.66 -2.83
CA THR A 42 -9.16 -4.90 -2.07
C THR A 42 -8.37 -4.69 -0.79
N GLN A 43 -9.03 -4.83 0.35
CA GLN A 43 -8.39 -4.83 1.64
C GLN A 43 -8.21 -6.27 2.11
N MET A 44 -7.01 -6.59 2.58
CA MET A 44 -6.70 -7.89 3.17
C MET A 44 -5.73 -7.72 4.35
N PRO A 45 -5.75 -8.62 5.35
CA PRO A 45 -4.77 -8.60 6.43
C PRO A 45 -3.34 -8.72 5.88
N VAL A 46 -2.38 -8.02 6.49
CA VAL A 46 -0.96 -8.16 6.14
C VAL A 46 -0.52 -9.62 6.23
N ALA A 47 -0.98 -10.35 7.25
CA ALA A 47 -0.68 -11.76 7.42
C ALA A 47 -1.14 -12.61 6.22
N ASP A 48 -2.35 -12.40 5.72
CA ASP A 48 -2.86 -13.09 4.52
C ASP A 48 -2.04 -12.71 3.29
N PHE A 49 -1.75 -11.42 3.08
CA PHE A 49 -0.95 -10.96 1.94
C PHE A 49 0.47 -11.56 1.93
N LEU A 50 1.12 -11.67 3.09
CA LEU A 50 2.44 -12.30 3.22
C LEU A 50 2.44 -13.81 2.93
N ASN A 51 1.29 -14.47 3.15
CA ASN A 51 1.09 -15.90 2.86
C ASN A 51 0.57 -16.15 1.44
N GLN A 52 0.02 -15.12 0.77
CA GLN A 52 -0.53 -15.23 -0.57
C GLN A 52 0.59 -15.37 -1.61
N LYS A 53 0.46 -16.37 -2.49
CA LYS A 53 1.38 -16.60 -3.63
C LYS A 53 0.75 -16.05 -4.92
N PRO A 54 1.56 -15.54 -5.87
CA PRO A 54 3.02 -15.59 -5.93
C PRO A 54 3.73 -14.54 -5.06
N PHE A 55 4.95 -14.86 -4.61
CA PHE A 55 5.80 -13.93 -3.88
C PHE A 55 6.44 -12.94 -4.87
N GLY A 56 5.78 -11.80 -5.08
CA GLY A 56 6.25 -10.72 -5.94
C GLY A 56 7.06 -9.63 -5.20
N PRO A 57 7.63 -8.68 -5.94
CA PRO A 57 8.37 -7.53 -5.38
C PRO A 57 7.52 -6.69 -4.41
N GLU A 58 6.19 -6.71 -4.53
CA GLU A 58 5.27 -6.03 -3.62
C GLU A 58 5.36 -6.58 -2.19
N ARG A 59 5.57 -7.90 -2.05
CA ARG A 59 5.78 -8.54 -0.74
C ARG A 59 7.07 -8.07 -0.09
N GLU A 60 8.15 -7.97 -0.86
CA GLU A 60 9.44 -7.48 -0.34
C GLU A 60 9.36 -6.02 0.07
N ALA A 61 8.68 -5.18 -0.70
CA ALA A 61 8.40 -3.79 -0.34
C ALA A 61 7.61 -3.67 0.97
N LEU A 62 6.61 -4.53 1.17
CA LEU A 62 5.86 -4.58 2.42
C LEU A 62 6.73 -5.00 3.60
N ILE A 63 7.54 -6.06 3.44
CA ILE A 63 8.47 -6.52 4.49
C ILE A 63 9.47 -5.42 4.86
N ASN A 64 9.98 -4.68 3.86
CA ASN A 64 10.88 -3.55 4.11
C ASN A 64 10.21 -2.46 4.95
N ILE A 65 8.95 -2.12 4.71
CA ILE A 65 8.27 -1.07 5.50
C ILE A 65 7.77 -1.57 6.85
N LEU A 66 7.49 -2.88 6.99
CA LEU A 66 7.25 -3.50 8.30
C LEU A 66 8.54 -3.63 9.13
N GLY A 67 9.71 -3.69 8.48
CA GLY A 67 11.03 -3.83 9.11
C GLY A 67 11.85 -2.52 9.22
N VAL A 68 11.48 -1.48 8.49
CA VAL A 68 12.04 -0.13 8.54
C VAL A 68 10.90 0.84 8.78
N GLY A 69 10.79 1.26 10.04
CA GLY A 69 9.88 2.30 10.49
C GLY A 69 10.35 2.89 11.82
N ASP A 70 11.67 3.05 11.99
CA ASP A 70 12.16 4.12 12.87
C ASP A 70 11.94 5.43 12.09
N ASP A 71 10.97 6.20 12.57
CA ASP A 71 10.76 7.63 12.34
C ASP A 71 11.15 8.18 10.94
N THR A 72 10.19 8.26 10.03
CA THR A 72 10.16 9.34 9.02
C THR A 72 8.74 9.49 8.48
N ALA A 73 7.90 10.09 9.33
CA ALA A 73 6.81 10.89 8.80
C ALA A 73 7.40 12.07 8.01
N ASP A 74 6.67 12.49 6.98
CA ASP A 74 6.88 13.70 6.18
C ASP A 74 7.71 13.57 4.89
N ALA A 75 7.01 13.15 3.82
CA ALA A 75 7.20 13.73 2.50
C ALA A 75 5.89 13.60 1.70
N THR A 76 4.99 14.55 1.92
CA THR A 76 4.17 15.20 0.87
C THR A 76 4.16 14.49 -0.51
N GLN A 77 3.17 13.61 -0.74
CA GLN A 77 2.76 13.28 -2.11
C GLN A 77 1.57 14.16 -2.51
N ALA A 78 1.86 15.46 -2.61
CA ALA A 78 1.07 16.37 -3.42
C ALA A 78 1.38 16.08 -4.90
N SER A 79 0.34 16.16 -5.74
CA SER A 79 0.40 16.24 -7.21
C SER A 79 0.40 14.92 -7.99
N TYR A 80 -0.76 14.29 -8.10
CA TYR A 80 -1.20 13.75 -9.40
C TYR A 80 -2.37 14.59 -9.88
N THR A 81 -2.04 15.78 -10.37
CA THR A 81 -2.92 16.58 -11.22
C THR A 81 -2.95 15.88 -12.57
N SER A 82 -4.10 15.30 -12.91
CA SER A 82 -4.46 15.07 -14.31
C SER A 82 -4.27 16.37 -15.08
N SER A 83 -3.49 16.35 -16.15
CA SER A 83 -3.50 17.42 -17.14
C SER A 83 -3.42 16.78 -18.52
N SER A 84 -4.60 16.71 -19.12
CA SER A 84 -4.85 16.47 -20.53
C SER A 84 -4.02 17.42 -21.40
N LEU A 85 -3.47 16.89 -22.49
CA LEU A 85 -3.18 17.63 -23.72
C LEU A 85 -3.60 16.77 -24.90
#